data_AF-A0A9D6MTZ9-F1
#
_entry.id   AF-A0A9D6MTZ9-F1
#
_cell.length_a   1.000
_cell.length_b   1.000
_cell.length_c   1.000
_cell.angle_alpha   90.00
_cell.angle_beta   90.00
_cell.angle_gamma   90.00
#
_symmetry.space_group_name_H-M   'P 1'
#
loop_
_entity.id
_entity.type
_entity.pdbx_description
1 polymer ?
#
loop_
_entity_poly.entity_id
_entity_poly.type
_entity_poly.pdbx_seq_one_letter_code
_entity_poly.pdbx_strand_id
1 'polypeptide(L)'
;MKRILVLLPLLVFSSQAWGEEIMVNNADAKIRNGPGKTYTILWKPRLYTPFEVLAKWTDWYAVRDVENDVGWVHAGSVSKDEGAIVTESIIDVHESADKKGVWTGSHAKAVAPAKKKAEKKKKEAKKQQKPAKEHKHAEKKTSED
;
A
#
# COMPACT_ATOMS: atom_id res chain seq x y z
N MET A 1 -28.70 -21.54 50.80
CA MET A 1 -27.46 -20.78 50.53
C MET A 1 -26.64 -21.53 49.49
N LYS A 2 -26.45 -20.95 48.30
CA LYS A 2 -25.31 -21.10 47.36
C LYS A 2 -25.69 -20.22 46.15
N ARG A 3 -25.26 -18.95 46.17
CA ARG A 3 -25.36 -18.05 45.02
C ARG A 3 -24.24 -18.47 44.07
N ILE A 4 -24.54 -19.22 43.02
CA ILE A 4 -23.60 -19.41 41.93
C ILE A 4 -23.69 -18.13 41.09
N LEU A 5 -22.77 -17.22 41.40
CA LEU A 5 -22.55 -15.99 40.65
C LEU A 5 -21.89 -16.40 39.31
N VAL A 6 -22.70 -16.77 38.31
CA VAL A 6 -22.24 -16.99 36.93
C VAL A 6 -22.02 -15.63 36.29
N LEU A 7 -20.92 -14.98 36.66
CA LEU A 7 -20.42 -13.80 35.98
C LEU A 7 -19.21 -14.21 35.16
N LEU A 8 -19.30 -13.97 33.84
CA LEU A 8 -18.21 -13.93 32.86
C LEU A 8 -17.88 -15.23 32.09
N PRO A 9 -18.61 -15.48 30.98
CA PRO A 9 -17.93 -15.85 29.74
C PRO A 9 -18.29 -14.83 28.66
N LEU A 10 -18.19 -13.53 28.99
CA LEU A 10 -18.73 -12.44 28.17
C LEU A 10 -17.64 -11.54 27.55
N LEU A 11 -16.39 -11.99 27.46
CA LEU A 11 -15.33 -11.11 26.93
C LEU A 11 -14.23 -11.78 26.09
N VAL A 12 -14.50 -12.94 25.48
CA VAL A 12 -13.52 -13.58 24.56
C VAL A 12 -14.12 -13.90 23.19
N PHE A 13 -15.26 -13.30 22.83
CA PHE A 13 -15.59 -13.10 21.41
C PHE A 13 -14.73 -11.97 20.86
N SER A 14 -13.42 -12.22 20.81
CA SER A 14 -12.47 -11.41 20.06
C SER A 14 -12.96 -11.41 18.62
N SER A 15 -13.41 -10.24 18.15
CA SER A 15 -13.82 -10.05 16.76
C SER A 15 -12.65 -10.43 15.88
N GLN A 16 -12.73 -11.61 15.26
CA GLN A 16 -11.84 -11.94 14.16
C GLN A 16 -12.31 -11.09 12.99
N ALA A 17 -11.75 -9.88 12.91
CA ALA A 17 -11.86 -9.07 11.71
C ALA A 17 -11.02 -9.76 10.64
N TRP A 18 -11.66 -10.62 9.85
CA TRP A 18 -11.07 -11.09 8.61
C TRP A 18 -10.99 -9.88 7.68
N GLY A 19 -9.78 -9.36 7.49
CA GLY A 19 -9.55 -8.32 6.49
C GLY A 19 -9.84 -8.91 5.12
N GLU A 20 -10.75 -8.29 4.37
CA GLU A 20 -10.95 -8.66 2.97
C GLU A 20 -9.74 -8.18 2.18
N GLU A 21 -9.04 -9.10 1.54
CA GLU A 21 -7.91 -8.78 0.67
C GLU A 21 -8.39 -8.66 -0.78
N ILE A 22 -7.80 -7.71 -1.49
CA ILE A 22 -8.03 -7.51 -2.93
C ILE A 22 -6.69 -7.25 -3.63
N MET A 23 -6.65 -7.58 -4.91
CA MET A 23 -5.46 -7.45 -5.73
C MET A 23 -5.68 -6.49 -6.90
N VAL A 24 -4.67 -5.69 -7.22
CA VAL A 24 -4.69 -4.84 -8.43
C VAL A 24 -4.65 -5.72 -9.68
N ASN A 25 -5.67 -5.63 -10.53
CA ASN A 25 -5.77 -6.37 -11.80
C ASN A 25 -5.54 -5.49 -13.04
N ASN A 26 -5.33 -4.18 -12.85
CA ASN A 26 -5.10 -3.23 -13.93
C ASN A 26 -3.86 -2.36 -13.65
N ALA A 27 -2.92 -2.30 -14.61
CA ALA A 27 -1.68 -1.53 -14.48
C ALA A 27 -1.90 -0.01 -14.39
N ASP A 28 -3.05 0.50 -14.83
CA ASP A 28 -3.42 1.92 -14.76
C ASP A 28 -4.21 2.29 -13.50
N ALA A 29 -4.28 1.38 -12.52
CA ALA A 29 -4.88 1.64 -11.21
C ALA A 29 -4.27 2.89 -10.57
N LYS A 30 -5.12 3.63 -9.86
CA LYS A 30 -4.77 4.89 -9.20
C LYS A 30 -5.36 4.87 -7.81
N ILE A 31 -4.52 5.07 -6.79
CA ILE A 31 -4.98 5.30 -5.43
C ILE A 31 -5.19 6.79 -5.23
N ARG A 32 -6.32 7.15 -4.63
CA ARG A 32 -6.78 8.54 -4.47
C ARG A 32 -7.01 8.88 -3.01
N ASN A 33 -7.05 10.17 -2.70
CA ASN A 33 -7.35 10.64 -1.33
C ASN A 33 -8.84 10.64 -0.97
N GLY A 34 -9.71 10.16 -1.85
CA GLY A 34 -11.14 10.00 -1.60
C GLY A 34 -11.86 9.17 -2.67
N PRO A 35 -13.11 8.75 -2.39
CA PRO A 35 -13.90 7.89 -3.27
C PRO A 35 -14.49 8.69 -4.45
N GLY A 36 -13.71 8.89 -5.49
CA GLY A 36 -14.18 9.57 -6.70
C GLY A 36 -13.08 9.90 -7.70
N LYS A 37 -13.46 10.11 -8.95
CA LYS A 37 -12.51 10.41 -10.04
C LYS A 37 -11.89 11.81 -9.93
N THR A 38 -12.55 12.72 -9.22
CA THR A 38 -12.14 14.11 -8.98
C THR A 38 -11.11 14.25 -7.86
N TYR A 39 -10.99 13.27 -6.97
CA TYR A 39 -10.03 13.26 -5.87
C TYR A 39 -8.60 13.13 -6.38
N THR A 40 -7.65 13.74 -5.69
CA THR A 40 -6.23 13.76 -6.08
C THR A 40 -5.64 12.35 -6.06
N ILE A 41 -4.83 12.02 -7.07
CA ILE A 41 -4.07 10.75 -7.10
C ILE A 41 -2.94 10.84 -6.08
N LEU A 42 -2.90 9.91 -5.14
CA LEU A 42 -1.82 9.77 -4.16
C LEU A 42 -0.65 8.98 -4.75
N TRP A 43 -0.91 7.78 -5.29
CA TRP A 43 0.09 6.96 -5.99
C TRP A 43 -0.55 6.02 -7.02
N LYS A 44 0.31 5.35 -7.80
CA LYS A 44 -0.08 4.27 -8.72
C LYS A 44 0.55 2.96 -8.23
N PRO A 45 -0.25 1.95 -7.85
CA PRO A 45 0.28 0.67 -7.42
C PRO A 45 0.75 -0.14 -8.63
N ARG A 46 1.52 -1.20 -8.37
CA ARG A 46 1.91 -2.15 -9.42
C ARG A 46 0.77 -3.14 -9.65
N LEU A 47 0.69 -3.70 -10.85
CA LEU A 47 -0.14 -4.89 -11.10
C LEU A 47 0.19 -5.98 -10.07
N TYR A 48 -0.85 -6.67 -9.59
CA TYR A 48 -0.79 -7.70 -8.56
C TYR A 48 -0.34 -7.22 -7.17
N THR A 49 -0.39 -5.92 -6.91
CA THR A 49 -0.22 -5.40 -5.53
C THR A 49 -1.45 -5.78 -4.72
N PRO A 50 -1.32 -6.49 -3.59
CA PRO A 50 -2.45 -6.75 -2.71
C PRO A 50 -2.69 -5.57 -1.78
N PHE A 51 -3.93 -5.45 -1.33
CA PHE A 51 -4.40 -4.43 -0.41
C PHE A 51 -5.38 -5.05 0.58
N GLU A 52 -5.32 -4.57 1.83
CA GLU A 52 -6.35 -4.80 2.84
C GLU A 52 -7.50 -3.80 2.59
N VAL A 53 -8.74 -4.29 2.49
CA VAL A 53 -9.92 -3.43 2.38
C VAL A 53 -10.34 -2.96 3.77
N LEU A 54 -10.32 -1.64 3.96
CA LEU A 54 -10.74 -0.98 5.19
C LEU A 54 -12.22 -0.58 5.18
N ALA A 55 -12.73 -0.17 4.02
CA ALA A 55 -14.11 0.26 3.83
C ALA A 55 -14.52 0.21 2.36
N LYS A 56 -15.84 0.23 2.11
CA LYS A 56 -16.42 0.28 0.77
C LYS A 56 -17.38 1.46 0.66
N TRP A 57 -17.34 2.16 -0.47
CA TRP A 57 -18.23 3.28 -0.80
C TRP A 57 -18.57 3.21 -2.29
N THR A 58 -19.81 2.85 -2.61
CA THR A 58 -20.25 2.63 -4.01
C THR A 58 -19.25 1.78 -4.81
N ASP A 59 -18.61 2.34 -5.83
CA ASP A 59 -17.61 1.70 -6.69
C ASP A 59 -16.17 1.95 -6.21
N TRP A 60 -15.96 2.28 -4.95
CA TRP A 60 -14.67 2.61 -4.37
C TRP A 60 -14.38 1.80 -3.11
N TYR A 61 -13.16 1.35 -2.98
CA TYR A 61 -12.67 0.67 -1.79
C TYR A 61 -11.58 1.51 -1.13
N ALA A 62 -11.74 1.78 0.16
CA ALA A 62 -10.66 2.28 0.99
C ALA A 62 -9.73 1.11 1.28
N VAL A 63 -8.45 1.29 0.98
CA VAL A 63 -7.43 0.25 1.02
C VAL A 63 -6.23 0.66 1.84
N ARG A 64 -5.56 -0.32 2.43
CA ARG A 64 -4.26 -0.18 3.07
C ARG A 64 -3.23 -1.08 2.40
N ASP A 65 -2.04 -0.54 2.16
CA ASP A 65 -0.91 -1.32 1.65
C ASP A 65 -0.03 -1.90 2.77
N VAL A 66 0.98 -2.67 2.39
CA VAL A 66 1.94 -3.28 3.33
C VAL A 66 2.83 -2.28 4.08
N GLU A 67 2.87 -1.02 3.64
CA GLU A 67 3.57 0.08 4.28
C GLU A 67 2.66 0.89 5.21
N ASN A 68 1.39 0.47 5.36
CA ASN A 68 0.31 1.15 6.06
C ASN A 68 -0.18 2.45 5.41
N ASP A 69 0.15 2.70 4.14
CA ASP A 69 -0.41 3.82 3.39
C ASP A 69 -1.88 3.54 3.04
N VAL A 70 -2.74 4.55 3.23
CA VAL A 70 -4.19 4.44 3.03
C VAL A 70 -4.66 5.33 1.89
N GLY A 71 -5.59 4.81 1.09
CA GLY A 71 -6.27 5.59 0.07
C GLY A 71 -7.45 4.85 -0.55
N TRP A 72 -7.97 5.37 -1.66
CA TRP A 72 -9.15 4.84 -2.33
C TRP A 72 -8.84 4.35 -3.74
N VAL A 73 -9.30 3.14 -4.06
CA VAL A 73 -9.19 2.53 -5.39
C VAL A 73 -10.58 2.27 -5.96
N HIS A 74 -10.71 2.39 -7.29
CA HIS A 74 -11.96 2.06 -7.96
C HIS A 74 -12.11 0.53 -8.06
N ALA A 75 -13.30 0.01 -7.78
CA ALA A 75 -13.61 -1.42 -7.76
C ALA A 75 -13.25 -2.14 -9.07
N GLY A 76 -13.42 -1.47 -10.22
CA GLY A 76 -13.05 -2.01 -11.54
C GLY A 76 -11.53 -2.10 -11.82
N SER A 77 -10.67 -1.67 -10.90
CA SER A 77 -9.20 -1.76 -11.02
C SER A 77 -8.60 -2.83 -10.10
N VAL A 78 -9.45 -3.61 -9.44
CA VAL A 78 -9.08 -4.64 -8.46
C VAL A 78 -9.94 -5.89 -8.66
N SER A 79 -9.42 -7.03 -8.25
CA SER A 79 -10.11 -8.32 -8.19
C SER A 79 -9.96 -8.94 -6.80
N LYS A 80 -10.80 -9.93 -6.50
CA LYS A 80 -10.68 -10.76 -5.28
C LYS A 80 -9.79 -11.99 -5.51
N ASP A 81 -8.89 -11.90 -6.48
CA ASP A 81 -8.01 -13.03 -6.79
C ASP A 81 -7.08 -13.28 -5.61
N GLU A 82 -6.93 -14.54 -5.23
CA GLU A 82 -5.97 -14.96 -4.22
C GLU A 82 -4.55 -14.79 -4.77
N GLY A 83 -3.67 -14.13 -4.01
CA GLY A 83 -2.27 -14.04 -4.37
C GLY A 83 -1.40 -13.64 -3.19
N ALA A 84 -0.15 -14.11 -3.21
CA ALA A 84 0.79 -13.93 -2.12
C ALA A 84 1.93 -12.97 -2.49
N ILE A 85 2.43 -12.21 -1.51
CA ILE A 85 3.68 -11.46 -1.64
C ILE A 85 4.84 -12.38 -1.26
N VAL A 86 5.77 -12.58 -2.19
CA VAL A 86 7.04 -13.23 -1.90
C VAL A 86 7.97 -12.24 -1.18
N THR A 87 8.20 -12.46 0.11
CA THR A 87 9.07 -11.62 0.95
C THR A 87 10.55 -12.02 0.85
N GLU A 88 10.84 -13.25 0.43
CA GLU A 88 12.18 -13.80 0.26
C GLU A 88 12.69 -13.73 -1.20
N SER A 89 13.97 -14.04 -1.40
CA SER A 89 14.55 -13.98 -2.75
C SER A 89 14.17 -15.17 -3.63
N ILE A 90 13.97 -16.35 -3.01
CA ILE A 90 13.58 -17.60 -3.65
C ILE A 90 12.65 -18.32 -2.68
N ILE A 91 11.48 -18.76 -3.16
CA ILE A 91 10.56 -19.60 -2.41
C ILE A 91 10.07 -20.74 -3.31
N ASP A 92 9.93 -21.93 -2.74
CA ASP A 92 9.30 -23.07 -3.42
C ASP A 92 7.78 -22.94 -3.30
N VAL A 93 7.09 -23.03 -4.43
CA VAL A 93 5.62 -23.04 -4.49
C VAL A 93 5.18 -24.49 -4.69
N HIS A 94 4.38 -24.99 -3.76
CA HIS A 94 3.81 -26.34 -3.82
C HIS A 94 2.32 -26.27 -4.13
N GLU A 95 1.81 -27.25 -4.89
CA GLU A 95 0.39 -27.39 -5.24
C GLU A 95 -0.50 -27.68 -4.02
N SER A 96 0.07 -28.18 -2.93
CA SER A 96 -0.63 -28.44 -1.66
C SER A 96 0.20 -27.96 -0.47
N ALA A 97 -0.47 -27.70 0.65
CA ALA A 97 0.16 -27.28 1.92
C ALA A 97 1.11 -28.36 2.51
N ASP A 98 1.06 -29.57 1.96
CA ASP A 98 1.80 -30.72 2.41
C ASP A 98 3.24 -30.60 1.87
N LYS A 99 4.24 -30.56 2.75
CA LYS A 99 5.68 -30.59 2.40
C LYS A 99 6.14 -31.88 1.66
N LYS A 100 5.19 -32.72 1.23
CA LYS A 100 5.39 -34.00 0.53
C LYS A 100 5.08 -33.92 -0.96
N GLY A 101 4.61 -32.77 -1.47
CA GLY A 101 4.30 -32.57 -2.88
C GLY A 101 5.55 -32.62 -3.76
N VAL A 102 5.48 -33.40 -4.84
CA VAL A 102 6.50 -33.53 -5.88
C VAL A 102 6.86 -32.16 -6.47
N TRP A 103 8.15 -31.94 -6.72
CA TRP A 103 8.69 -30.72 -7.33
C TRP A 103 8.09 -30.46 -8.73
N THR A 104 7.29 -29.41 -8.89
CA THR A 104 6.70 -29.00 -10.18
C THR A 104 7.33 -27.73 -10.73
N GLY A 105 8.67 -27.72 -10.85
CA GLY A 105 9.45 -26.99 -11.87
C GLY A 105 9.21 -25.50 -12.19
N SER A 106 8.42 -24.74 -11.44
CA SER A 106 8.02 -23.39 -11.84
C SER A 106 8.71 -22.33 -10.99
N HIS A 107 9.79 -21.75 -11.55
CA HIS A 107 10.44 -20.58 -10.97
C HIS A 107 9.50 -19.37 -11.06
N ALA A 108 8.73 -19.11 -10.01
CA ALA A 108 8.08 -17.81 -9.87
C ALA A 108 9.17 -16.76 -9.67
N LYS A 109 9.53 -16.03 -10.74
CA LYS A 109 10.45 -14.91 -10.64
C LYS A 109 9.79 -13.83 -9.78
N ALA A 110 10.18 -13.75 -8.51
CA ALA A 110 9.70 -12.76 -7.56
C ALA A 110 9.76 -11.36 -8.20
N VAL A 111 8.62 -10.68 -8.25
CA VAL A 111 8.60 -9.24 -8.56
C VAL A 111 9.10 -8.52 -7.32
N ALA A 112 10.43 -8.45 -7.17
CA ALA A 112 11.07 -7.76 -6.06
C ALA A 112 10.50 -6.33 -5.92
N PRO A 113 10.17 -5.87 -4.70
CA PRO A 113 9.73 -4.50 -4.49
C PRO A 113 10.84 -3.55 -4.96
N ALA A 114 10.50 -2.70 -5.92
CA ALA A 114 11.43 -1.81 -6.65
C ALA A 114 12.06 -0.68 -5.79
N LYS A 115 12.16 -0.85 -4.47
CA LYS A 115 12.59 0.19 -3.53
C LYS A 115 14.05 0.64 -3.72
N LYS A 116 14.96 -0.25 -4.15
CA LYS A 116 16.39 0.13 -4.28
C LYS A 116 16.69 1.17 -5.37
N LYS A 117 15.90 1.28 -6.45
CA LYS A 117 16.15 2.27 -7.52
C LYS A 117 15.51 3.64 -7.24
N ALA A 118 14.37 3.67 -6.56
CA ALA A 118 13.67 4.92 -6.26
C ALA A 118 14.41 5.77 -5.21
N GLU A 119 15.04 5.11 -4.22
CA GLU A 119 15.74 5.80 -3.14
C GLU A 119 17.06 6.47 -3.60
N LYS A 120 17.76 5.87 -4.58
CA LYS A 120 18.97 6.48 -5.18
C LYS A 120 18.63 7.75 -5.97
N LYS A 121 17.55 7.73 -6.77
CA LYS A 121 17.09 8.92 -7.51
C LYS A 121 16.61 10.05 -6.59
N LYS A 122 15.94 9.71 -5.48
CA LYS A 122 15.47 10.71 -4.49
C LYS A 122 16.64 11.37 -3.73
N LYS A 123 17.72 10.64 -3.47
CA LYS A 123 18.95 11.19 -2.87
C LYS A 123 19.75 12.08 -3.83
N GLU A 124 19.81 11.76 -5.13
CA GLU A 124 20.45 12.61 -6.14
C GLU A 124 19.67 13.92 -6.40
N ALA A 125 18.34 13.87 -6.48
CA ALA A 125 17.51 15.05 -6.65
C ALA A 125 17.59 16.03 -5.46
N LYS A 126 17.71 15.51 -4.24
CA LYS A 126 17.83 16.34 -3.02
C LYS A 126 19.20 17.02 -2.88
N LYS A 127 20.25 16.54 -3.57
CA LYS A 127 21.59 17.16 -3.55
C LYS A 127 21.69 18.39 -4.47
N GLN A 128 20.83 18.51 -5.48
CA GLN A 128 20.86 19.62 -6.45
C GLN A 128 19.98 20.82 -6.06
N GLN A 129 19.17 20.70 -5.00
CA GLN A 129 18.28 21.76 -4.54
C GLN A 129 18.75 22.31 -3.19
N LYS A 130 19.89 23.01 -3.19
CA LYS A 130 20.33 23.87 -2.08
C LYS A 130 20.00 25.33 -2.49
N PRO A 131 19.22 26.10 -1.71
CA PRO A 131 18.63 27.34 -2.18
C PRO A 131 19.65 28.48 -2.27
N ALA A 132 19.62 29.22 -3.39
CA ALA A 132 20.16 30.56 -3.52
C ALA A 132 19.33 31.52 -2.65
N LYS A 133 19.81 31.80 -1.44
CA LYS A 133 19.39 32.95 -0.65
C LYS A 133 20.62 33.81 -0.39
N GLU A 134 20.94 34.67 -1.35
CA GLU A 134 21.69 35.89 -1.07
C GLU A 134 21.42 36.91 -2.18
N HIS A 135 21.37 38.18 -1.80
CA HIS A 135 21.12 39.38 -2.61
C HIS A 135 19.65 39.76 -2.89
N LYS A 136 18.97 40.25 -1.84
CA LYS A 136 18.05 41.40 -1.97
C LYS A 136 18.37 42.43 -0.90
N HIS A 137 19.45 43.17 -1.10
CA HIS A 137 19.69 44.42 -0.38
C HIS A 137 20.65 45.31 -1.17
N ALA A 138 20.15 45.96 -2.24
CA ALA A 138 20.79 47.14 -2.84
C ALA A 138 19.88 47.71 -3.95
N GLU A 139 18.73 48.27 -3.59
CA GLU A 139 18.07 49.23 -4.48
C GLU A 139 17.20 50.18 -3.66
N LYS A 140 17.87 51.10 -2.96
CA LYS A 140 17.25 52.33 -2.49
C LYS A 140 18.36 53.36 -2.31
N LYS A 141 18.55 54.22 -3.32
CA LYS A 141 19.06 55.60 -3.27
C LYS A 141 19.60 56.00 -4.64
N THR A 142 18.74 56.50 -5.52
CA THR A 142 19.07 57.66 -6.39
C THR A 142 17.78 58.17 -7.03
N SER A 143 17.14 59.14 -6.39
CA SER A 143 16.31 60.16 -7.04
C SER A 143 16.05 61.24 -5.99
N GLU A 144 16.27 62.49 -6.38
CA GLU A 144 16.11 63.77 -5.67
C GLU A 144 17.43 64.44 -5.25
N ASP A 145 17.60 65.62 -5.87
CA ASP A 145 18.60 66.69 -5.85
C ASP A 145 19.94 66.52 -6.59
#